data_AF-A0A1B1TBJ4-F1
#
_entry.id   AF-A0A1B1TBJ4-F1
#
_cell.length_a   1.000
_cell.length_b   1.000
_cell.length_c   1.000
_cell.angle_alpha   90.00
_cell.angle_beta   90.00
_cell.angle_gamma   90.00
#
_symmetry.space_group_name_H-M   'P 1'
#
loop_
_entity.id
_entity.type
_entity.pdbx_description
1 polymer ?
#
loop_
_entity_poly.entity_id
_entity_poly.type
_entity_poly.pdbx_seq_one_letter_code
_entity_poly.pdbx_strand_id
1 'polypeptide(L)' 'MVRTKLQRCNDCGEYGLGEICKKCNGKMEAVAPLKYSPEDPQGARRRQRVDAGSDEWVESLPTPRKVIEDEEE' A
#
# COMPACT_ATOMS: atom_id res chain seq x y z
N MET A 1 6.02 20.42 1.01
CA MET A 1 5.89 19.41 -0.07
C MET A 1 4.67 19.75 -0.91
N VAL A 2 4.83 19.94 -2.22
CA VAL A 2 3.68 20.04 -3.14
C VAL A 2 3.02 18.66 -3.19
N ARG A 3 1.81 18.54 -2.63
CA ARG A 3 0.98 17.33 -2.76
C ARG A 3 0.19 17.42 -4.06
N THR A 4 0.21 16.35 -4.85
CA THR A 4 -0.65 16.23 -6.04
C THR A 4 -2.11 16.32 -5.64
N LYS A 5 -2.93 17.06 -6.38
CA LYS A 5 -4.38 17.15 -6.14
C LYS A 5 -5.14 15.89 -6.58
N LEU A 6 -4.53 15.06 -7.42
CA LEU A 6 -5.14 13.83 -7.91
C LEU A 6 -5.40 12.83 -6.77
N GLN A 7 -6.64 12.37 -6.69
CA GLN A 7 -7.12 11.35 -5.77
C GLN A 7 -7.63 10.13 -6.54
N ARG A 8 -7.61 8.95 -5.91
CA ARG A 8 -8.20 7.70 -6.40
C ARG A 8 -9.16 7.14 -5.35
N CYS A 9 -10.30 6.64 -5.80
CA CYS A 9 -11.28 6.01 -4.92
C CYS A 9 -10.80 4.62 -4.46
N ASN A 10 -10.89 4.36 -3.16
CA ASN A 10 -10.48 3.06 -2.58
C ASN A 10 -11.44 1.91 -2.96
N ASP A 11 -12.71 2.19 -3.25
CA ASP A 11 -13.71 1.15 -3.52
C ASP A 11 -13.79 0.76 -5.00
N CYS A 12 -13.77 1.75 -5.90
CA CYS A 12 -13.98 1.52 -7.35
C CYS A 12 -12.78 1.90 -8.22
N GLY A 13 -11.74 2.51 -7.67
CA GLY A 13 -10.52 2.88 -8.39
C GLY A 13 -10.65 4.10 -9.32
N GLU A 14 -11.80 4.80 -9.34
CA GLU A 14 -12.02 6.00 -10.15
C GLU A 14 -11.10 7.15 -9.71
N TYR A 15 -10.64 7.97 -10.66
CA TYR A 15 -9.80 9.12 -10.39
C TYR A 15 -10.61 10.41 -10.26
N GLY A 16 -10.17 11.31 -9.39
CA GLY A 16 -10.83 12.58 -9.17
C GLY A 16 -9.94 13.61 -8.49
N LEU A 17 -10.50 14.78 -8.22
CA LEU A 17 -9.84 15.88 -7.50
C LEU A 17 -10.52 16.22 -6.17
N GLY A 18 -11.63 15.54 -5.85
CA GLY A 18 -12.41 15.75 -4.63
C GLY A 18 -12.17 14.65 -3.61
N GLU A 19 -12.77 14.81 -2.43
CA GLU A 19 -12.66 13.86 -1.31
C GLU A 19 -13.65 12.69 -1.44
N ILE A 20 -14.71 12.87 -2.22
CA ILE A 20 -15.81 11.90 -2.40
C ILE A 20 -15.89 11.49 -3.86
N CYS A 21 -15.97 10.18 -4.10
CA CYS A 21 -16.10 9.62 -5.43
C CYS A 21 -17.49 9.87 -6.02
N LYS A 22 -17.56 10.45 -7.22
CA LYS A 22 -18.83 10.74 -7.91
C LYS A 22 -19.58 9.48 -8.39
N LYS A 23 -18.90 8.33 -8.44
CA LYS A 23 -19.46 7.07 -8.98
C LYS A 23 -20.06 6.17 -7.89
N CYS A 24 -19.34 5.97 -6.79
CA CYS A 24 -19.74 5.06 -5.71
C CYS A 24 -19.90 5.75 -4.35
N ASN A 25 -19.72 7.07 -4.28
CA ASN A 25 -19.76 7.85 -3.04
C ASN A 25 -18.72 7.46 -1.97
N GLY A 26 -17.72 6.66 -2.37
CA GLY A 26 -16.61 6.21 -1.55
C GLY A 26 -15.57 7.29 -1.27
N LYS A 27 -14.71 7.05 -0.27
CA LYS A 27 -13.62 7.95 0.09
C LYS A 27 -12.51 7.91 -0.96
N MET A 28 -12.02 9.08 -1.34
CA MET A 28 -10.88 9.23 -2.24
C MET A 28 -9.60 9.52 -1.45
N GLU A 29 -8.48 8.95 -1.90
CA GLU A 29 -7.16 9.08 -1.30
C GLU A 29 -6.11 9.54 -2.31
N ALA A 30 -5.05 10.22 -1.84
CA ALA A 30 -4.03 10.77 -2.71
C ALA A 30 -3.31 9.67 -3.48
N VAL A 31 -3.20 9.85 -4.80
CA VAL A 31 -2.59 8.83 -5.69
C VAL A 31 -1.08 8.74 -5.51
N ALA A 32 -0.43 9.88 -5.24
CA ALA A 32 1.02 9.92 -5.12
C ALA A 32 1.47 9.16 -3.87
N PRO A 33 2.37 8.17 -4.00
CA PRO A 33 2.91 7.45 -2.85
C PRO A 33 3.75 8.39 -1.98
N LEU A 34 3.97 7.98 -0.73
CA LEU A 34 4.95 8.61 0.13
C LEU A 34 6.35 8.45 -0.48
N LYS A 35 7.12 9.55 -0.50
CA LYS A 35 8.50 9.51 -0.99
C LYS A 35 9.36 8.63 -0.09
N TYR A 36 10.13 7.74 -0.69
CA TYR A 36 11.15 6.97 0.00
C TYR A 36 12.34 7.86 0.36
N SER A 37 12.94 7.62 1.54
CA SER A 37 14.23 8.18 1.95
C SER A 37 15.09 7.04 2.50
N PRO A 38 16.37 6.91 2.10
CA PRO A 38 17.28 5.93 2.68
C PRO A 38 17.41 6.04 4.21
N GLU A 39 17.31 7.25 4.75
CA GLU A 39 17.43 7.51 6.19
C GLU A 39 16.18 7.09 6.97
N ASP A 40 15.00 7.07 6.32
CA ASP A 40 13.68 6.74 6.88
C ASP A 40 13.56 6.85 8.41
N PRO A 41 13.59 8.07 8.99
CA PRO A 41 13.68 8.24 10.44
C PRO A 41 12.43 7.72 11.19
N GLN A 42 11.31 7.52 10.49
CA GLN A 42 10.09 6.95 11.06
C GLN A 42 9.90 5.46 10.70
N GLY A 43 10.91 4.82 10.09
CA GLY A 43 10.87 3.44 9.63
C GLY A 43 10.63 2.45 10.77
N ALA A 44 11.33 2.61 11.90
CA ALA A 44 11.15 1.74 13.07
C ALA A 44 9.69 1.75 13.57
N ARG A 45 9.10 2.94 13.72
CA ARG A 45 7.69 3.09 14.11
C ARG A 45 6.72 2.51 13.09
N ARG A 46 7.01 2.68 11.80
CA ARG A 46 6.17 2.10 10.73
C ARG A 46 6.17 0.58 10.77
N ARG A 47 7.33 -0.05 11.01
CA ARG A 47 7.46 -1.51 11.16
C ARG A 47 6.75 -2.03 12.41
N GLN A 48 6.90 -1.36 13.55
CA GLN A 48 6.18 -1.71 14.78
C GLN A 48 4.66 -1.66 14.61
N ARG A 49 4.14 -0.65 13.88
CA ARG A 49 2.69 -0.50 13.66
C ARG A 49 2.07 -1.68 12.89
N VAL A 50 2.83 -2.29 11.99
CA VAL A 50 2.36 -3.43 11.18
C VAL A 50 2.89 -4.77 11.71
N ASP A 51 3.49 -4.75 12.90
CA ASP A 51 4.16 -5.89 13.54
C ASP A 51 5.08 -6.65 12.59
N ALA A 52 5.90 -5.90 11.84
CA ALA A 52 6.75 -6.48 10.81
C ALA A 52 7.75 -7.47 11.41
N GLY A 53 7.66 -8.73 10.99
CA GLY A 53 8.52 -9.83 11.43
C GLY A 53 7.80 -10.85 12.31
N SER A 54 6.53 -10.64 12.68
CA SER A 54 5.71 -11.71 13.26
C SER A 54 5.39 -12.80 12.23
N ASP A 55 5.06 -14.00 12.70
CA ASP A 55 4.72 -15.14 11.84
C ASP A 55 3.55 -14.78 10.91
N GLU A 56 2.51 -14.12 11.44
CA GLU A 56 1.36 -13.62 10.66
C GLU A 56 1.78 -12.64 9.56
N TRP A 57 2.74 -11.75 9.87
CA TRP A 57 3.25 -10.81 8.88
C TRP A 57 4.02 -11.52 7.76
N VAL A 58 4.86 -12.49 8.11
CA VAL A 58 5.65 -13.28 7.15
C VAL A 58 4.72 -14.08 6.23
N GLU A 59 3.68 -14.71 6.77
CA GLU A 59 2.68 -15.44 6.00
C GLU A 59 1.88 -14.53 5.04
N SER A 60 1.67 -13.26 5.41
CA SER A 60 0.96 -12.29 4.58
C SER A 60 1.77 -11.78 3.39
N LEU A 61 3.10 -12.01 3.37
CA LEU A 61 3.96 -11.49 2.32
C LEU A 61 3.61 -12.14 0.98
N PRO A 62 3.56 -11.34 -0.10
CA PRO A 62 3.38 -11.90 -1.42
C PRO A 62 4.63 -12.73 -1.77
N THR A 63 4.50 -14.05 -1.79
CA THR A 63 5.52 -14.91 -2.36
C THR A 63 5.51 -14.76 -3.88
N PRO A 64 6.67 -14.79 -4.55
CA PRO A 64 6.70 -14.96 -5.99
C PRO A 64 6.19 -16.38 -6.31
N ARG A 65 4.87 -16.49 -6.52
CA ARG A 65 4.05 -17.65 -6.95
C ARG A 65 4.80 -18.88 -7.51
N LYS A 66 4.40 -20.08 -7.06
CA LYS A 66 4.45 -21.36 -7.80
C LYS A 66 5.81 -22.02 -8.09
N VAL A 67 6.94 -21.52 -7.58
CA VAL A 67 8.26 -22.09 -7.93
C VAL A 67 8.70 -23.28 -7.06
N ILE A 68 7.92 -23.68 -6.04
CA ILE A 68 8.32 -24.80 -5.16
C ILE A 68 7.64 -26.13 -5.56
N GLU A 69 6.63 -26.13 -6.44
CA GLU A 69 6.03 -27.39 -6.94
C GLU A 69 6.97 -28.17 -7.89
N ASP A 70 8.08 -27.56 -8.36
CA ASP A 70 9.04 -28.19 -9.30
C ASP A 70 10.43 -28.45 -8.67
N GLU A 71 10.62 -28.26 -7.36
CA GLU A 71 11.87 -28.65 -6.64
C GLU A 71 11.68 -29.92 -5.77
N GLU A 72 10.60 -30.67 -6.00
CA GLU A 72 10.42 -32.05 -5.54
C GLU A 72 10.38 -33.02 -6.73
N GLU A 73 11.52 -33.23 -7.41
CA GLU A 73 11.83 -34.47 -8.13
C GLU A 73 13.34 -34.77 -8.13
#